data_AF-A0A432SMM3-F1
#
_entry.id   AF-A0A432SMM3-F1
#
_cell.length_a   1.000
_cell.length_b   1.000
_cell.length_c   1.000
_cell.angle_alpha   90.00
_cell.angle_beta   90.00
_cell.angle_gamma   90.00
#
_symmetry.space_group_name_H-M   'P 1'
#
loop_
_entity.id
_entity.type
_entity.pdbx_description
1 polymer ?
#
loop_
_entity_poly.entity_id
_entity_poly.type
_entity_poly.pdbx_seq_one_letter_code
_entity_poly.pdbx_strand_id
1 'polypeptide(L)' 'AKYKKLNHLYQGRYNCTQCHVPQANIKPAVKNTFTPDYTSESDKHKSDLIDVINEGVE' A
#
# COMPACT_ATOMS: atom_id res chain seq x y z
N ALA A 1 -10.52 -10.29 14.14
CA ALA A 1 -11.67 -9.36 14.20
C ALA A 1 -12.44 -9.47 12.89
N LYS A 2 -13.79 -9.58 12.91
CA LYS A 2 -14.57 -9.61 11.66
C LYS A 2 -14.56 -8.21 11.02
N TYR A 3 -14.07 -8.11 9.79
CA TYR A 3 -14.09 -6.87 9.02
C TYR A 3 -15.49 -6.65 8.43
N LYS A 4 -15.98 -5.41 8.45
CA LYS A 4 -17.27 -5.05 7.85
C LYS A 4 -17.02 -4.21 6.60
N LYS A 5 -17.38 -4.74 5.42
CA LYS A 5 -17.33 -3.98 4.17
C LYS A 5 -18.41 -2.90 4.17
N LEU A 6 -18.02 -1.65 3.93
CA LEU A 6 -18.92 -0.50 3.84
C LEU A 6 -19.22 -0.19 2.36
N ASN A 7 -20.33 0.50 2.11
CA ASN A 7 -20.70 1.02 0.78
C ASN A 7 -20.19 2.45 0.53
N HIS A 8 -19.37 2.99 1.44
CA HIS A 8 -18.79 4.32 1.37
C HIS A 8 -17.40 4.30 2.01
N LEU A 9 -16.62 5.38 1.81
CA LEU A 9 -15.29 5.52 2.38
C LEU A 9 -15.36 5.58 3.92
N TYR A 10 -14.61 4.71 4.57
CA TYR A 10 -14.43 4.74 6.02
C TYR A 10 -13.80 6.07 6.45
N GLN A 11 -14.43 6.78 7.39
CA GLN A 11 -14.02 8.14 7.78
C GLN A 11 -12.61 8.20 8.36
N GLY A 12 -12.11 7.13 8.99
CA GLY A 12 -10.71 7.04 9.43
C GLY A 12 -9.68 6.99 8.30
N ARG A 13 -10.11 6.83 7.04
CA ARG A 13 -9.29 6.90 5.82
C ARG A 13 -9.67 8.08 4.91
N TYR A 14 -10.48 9.02 5.39
CA TYR A 14 -10.93 10.18 4.59
C TYR A 14 -9.77 11.07 4.16
N ASN A 15 -8.81 11.31 5.05
CA ASN A 15 -7.64 12.13 4.75
C ASN A 15 -6.57 11.31 4.03
N CYS A 16 -6.69 11.16 2.71
CA CYS A 16 -5.83 10.32 1.88
C CYS A 16 -4.33 10.59 2.07
N THR A 17 -3.96 11.86 2.27
CA THR A 17 -2.57 12.32 2.41
C THR A 17 -1.92 11.93 3.74
N GLN A 18 -2.68 11.37 4.68
CA GLN A 18 -2.10 10.78 5.89
C GLN A 18 -1.29 9.52 5.59
N CYS A 19 -1.57 8.84 4.47
CA CYS A 19 -0.88 7.62 4.07
C CYS A 19 -0.30 7.67 2.65
N HIS A 20 -1.00 8.27 1.69
CA HIS A 20 -0.55 8.36 0.30
C HIS A 20 0.20 9.68 0.05
N VAL A 21 1.49 9.59 -0.27
CA VAL A 21 2.36 10.74 -0.48
C VAL A 21 2.84 10.84 -1.94
N PRO A 22 2.92 12.05 -2.52
CA PRO A 22 3.49 12.23 -3.84
C PRO A 22 5.00 11.93 -3.82
N GLN A 23 5.53 11.42 -4.93
CA GLN A 23 6.96 11.14 -5.09
C GLN A 23 7.59 12.18 -6.01
N ALA A 24 8.66 12.84 -5.57
CA ALA A 24 9.41 13.77 -6.40
C ALA A 24 10.30 13.02 -7.40
N ASN A 25 10.41 13.51 -8.64
CA ASN A 25 11.27 12.93 -9.66
C ASN A 25 12.74 13.37 -9.50
N ILE A 26 13.36 12.97 -8.38
CA ILE A 26 14.75 13.28 -8.04
C ILE A 26 15.46 12.04 -7.48
N LYS A 27 16.79 12.03 -7.54
CA LYS A 27 17.58 10.97 -6.90
C LYS A 27 17.59 11.17 -5.38
N PRO A 28 17.46 10.10 -4.58
CA PRO A 28 17.67 10.17 -3.13
C PRO A 28 19.05 10.74 -2.80
N ALA A 29 19.15 11.52 -1.71
CA ALA A 29 20.41 12.14 -1.29
C ALA A 29 21.50 11.12 -0.90
N VAL A 30 21.10 9.93 -0.43
CA VAL A 30 21.97 8.83 -0.05
C VAL A 30 21.36 7.49 -0.49
N LYS A 31 22.19 6.45 -0.59
CA LYS A 31 21.74 5.10 -0.98
C LYS A 31 20.88 4.47 0.12
N ASN A 32 19.75 3.89 -0.27
CA ASN A 32 18.91 3.08 0.63
C ASN A 32 19.47 1.64 0.73
N THR A 33 19.63 1.12 1.94
CA THR A 33 20.11 -0.26 2.22
C THR A 33 18.99 -1.20 2.68
N PHE A 34 17.74 -0.75 2.66
CA PHE A 34 16.58 -1.58 2.93
C PHE A 34 16.40 -2.65 1.85
N THR A 35 16.21 -3.90 2.27
CA THR A 35 15.88 -5.02 1.40
C THR A 35 14.43 -5.42 1.67
N PRO A 36 13.49 -5.05 0.79
CA PRO A 36 12.10 -5.49 0.90
C PRO A 36 11.96 -6.99 0.66
N ASP A 37 10.99 -7.60 1.32
CA ASP A 37 10.52 -8.94 1.03
C ASP A 37 9.20 -8.82 0.25
N TYR A 38 9.18 -9.32 -0.98
CA TYR A 38 8.03 -9.21 -1.88
C TYR A 38 7.50 -10.60 -2.21
N THR A 39 6.18 -10.73 -2.23
CA THR A 39 5.50 -11.95 -2.63
C THR A 39 5.65 -12.21 -4.13
N SER A 40 5.77 -11.16 -4.95
CA SER A 40 6.01 -11.24 -6.39
C SER A 40 7.01 -10.17 -6.90
N GLU A 41 7.58 -10.41 -8.08
CA GLU A 41 8.49 -9.44 -8.72
C GLU A 41 7.81 -8.11 -9.09
N SER A 42 6.51 -8.10 -9.36
CA SER A 42 5.77 -6.88 -9.72
C SER A 42 5.55 -5.93 -8.56
N ASP A 43 5.61 -6.42 -7.31
CA ASP A 43 5.32 -5.64 -6.10
C ASP A 43 6.42 -4.61 -5.81
N LYS A 44 7.57 -4.73 -6.50
CA LYS A 44 8.67 -3.76 -6.50
C LYS A 44 8.28 -2.39 -7.04
N HIS A 45 7.24 -2.32 -7.86
CA HIS A 45 6.90 -1.11 -8.62
C HIS A 45 5.48 -0.60 -8.40
N LYS A 46 4.58 -1.45 -7.92
CA LYS A 46 3.18 -1.09 -7.65
C LYS A 46 2.59 -2.00 -6.58
N SER A 47 1.54 -1.53 -5.91
CA SER A 47 0.73 -2.38 -5.03
C SER A 47 -0.33 -3.13 -5.84
N ASP A 48 -0.52 -4.40 -5.52
CA ASP A 48 -1.58 -5.29 -6.00
C ASP A 48 -2.69 -5.48 -4.96
N LEU A 49 -2.76 -4.62 -3.93
CA LEU A 49 -3.63 -4.78 -2.77
C LEU A 49 -5.08 -5.09 -3.16
N ILE A 50 -5.63 -4.43 -4.18
CA ILE A 50 -7.02 -4.66 -4.60
C ILE A 50 -7.27 -6.11 -5.03
N ASP A 51 -6.27 -6.75 -5.62
CA ASP A 51 -6.33 -8.12 -6.12
C ASP A 51 -6.16 -9.14 -4.98
N VAL A 52 -5.30 -8.83 -3.99
CA VAL A 52 -4.89 -9.76 -2.92
C VAL A 52 -5.51 -9.48 -1.55
N ILE A 53 -6.33 -8.45 -1.37
CA ILE A 53 -6.86 -8.05 -0.05
C ILE A 53 -7.67 -9.14 0.68
N ASN A 54 -8.19 -10.13 -0.05
CA ASN A 54 -8.94 -11.25 0.53
C ASN A 54 -8.13 -12.54 0.61
N GLU A 55 -6.84 -12.51 0.28
CA GLU A 55 -5.97 -13.69 0.42
C GLU A 55 -5.90 -14.11 1.90
N GLY A 56 -6.11 -15.41 2.17
CA GLY A 56 -6.11 -15.96 3.53
C GLY A 56 -7.34 -15.64 4.38
N VAL A 57 -8.39 -15.06 3.80
CA VAL A 57 -9.68 -14.86 4.47
C VAL A 57 -10.60 -16.06 4.20
N GLU A 58 -10.64 -17.00 5.14
CA GLU A 58 -11.73 -18.00 5.30
C GLU A 58 -12.78 -17.53 6.32
#